data_AF-A0A951JXY0-F1
#
_entry.id   AF-A0A951JXY0-F1
#
_cell.length_a   1.000
_cell.length_b   1.000
_cell.length_c   1.000
_cell.angle_alpha   90.00
_cell.angle_beta   90.00
_cell.angle_gamma   90.00
#
_symmetry.space_group_name_H-M   'P 1'
#
loop_
_entity.id
_entity.type
_entity.pdbx_description
1 polymer ?
#
loop_
_entity_poly.entity_id
_entity_poly.type
_entity_poly.pdbx_seq_one_letter_code
_entity_poly.pdbx_strand_id
1 'polypeptide(L)' 'MSRQLPKTYDPAEIEPRLYRWWEERGFFHAEPDDPGEPFAIALPPPNVTGSLHIGHALVA' A
#
# COMPACT_ATOMS: atom_id res chain seq x y z
N MET A 1 22.97 -20.16 -4.28
CA MET A 1 21.88 -20.51 -3.34
C MET A 1 20.57 -20.28 -4.07
N SER A 2 19.92 -21.33 -4.54
CA SER A 2 18.63 -21.26 -5.21
C SER A 2 17.57 -20.83 -4.20
N ARG A 3 17.02 -19.62 -4.36
CA ARG A 3 15.96 -19.11 -3.49
C ARG A 3 14.64 -19.75 -3.94
N GLN A 4 14.30 -20.89 -3.35
CA GLN A 4 13.00 -21.51 -3.58
C GLN A 4 11.91 -20.67 -2.90
N LEU A 5 10.83 -20.39 -3.63
CA LEU A 5 9.65 -19.76 -3.06
C LEU A 5 8.94 -20.75 -2.13
N PRO A 6 8.39 -20.28 -0.99
CA PRO A 6 7.54 -21.11 -0.15
C PRO A 6 6.38 -21.70 -0.98
N LYS A 7 5.98 -22.93 -0.66
CA LYS A 7 4.83 -23.58 -1.31
C LYS A 7 3.48 -22.95 -0.90
N THR A 8 3.47 -22.22 0.22
CA THR A 8 2.28 -21.60 0.80
C THR A 8 2.58 -20.13 1.08
N TYR A 9 1.62 -19.26 0.75
CA TYR A 9 1.69 -17.83 1.04
C TYR A 9 1.39 -17.58 2.52
N ASP A 10 2.27 -16.84 3.21
CA ASP A 10 2.05 -16.31 4.55
C ASP A 10 1.96 -14.77 4.49
N PRO A 11 0.76 -14.18 4.60
CA PRO A 11 0.58 -12.74 4.58
C PRO A 11 1.34 -12.03 5.72
N ALA A 12 1.41 -12.64 6.91
CA ALA A 12 2.02 -12.03 8.08
C ALA A 12 3.55 -11.90 7.93
N GLU A 13 4.17 -12.79 7.16
CA GLU A 13 5.60 -12.70 6.83
C GLU A 13 5.87 -11.66 5.72
N ILE A 14 4.97 -11.54 4.75
CA ILE A 14 5.23 -10.86 3.49
C ILE A 14 4.77 -9.40 3.50
N GLU A 15 3.55 -9.13 3.95
CA GLU A 15 2.92 -7.81 3.86
C GLU A 15 3.69 -6.73 4.62
N PRO A 16 4.14 -6.94 5.88
CA PRO A 16 4.88 -5.91 6.61
C PRO A 16 6.22 -5.56 5.96
N ARG A 17 6.90 -6.55 5.35
CA ARG A 17 8.16 -6.33 4.64
C ARG A 17 7.96 -5.54 3.35
N LEU A 18 6.92 -5.86 2.58
CA LEU A 18 6.61 -5.16 1.34
C LEU A 18 6.18 -3.72 1.61
N TYR A 19 5.33 -3.50 2.61
CA TYR A 19 4.89 -2.17 2.98
C TYR A 19 6.09 -1.29 3.36
N ARG A 20 6.96 -1.78 4.25
CA ARG A 20 8.20 -1.08 4.61
C ARG A 20 9.09 -0.79 3.41
N TRP A 21 9.21 -1.74 2.49
CA TRP A 21 10.01 -1.58 1.27
C TRP A 21 9.49 -0.45 0.36
N TRP A 22 8.17 -0.26 0.29
CA TRP A 22 7.53 0.88 -0.40
C TRP A 22 7.76 2.20 0.32
N GLU A 23 7.59 2.22 1.65
CA GLU A 23 7.85 3.41 2.47
C GLU A 23 9.31 3.88 2.35
N GLU A 24 10.27 2.97 2.52
CA GLU A 24 11.72 3.25 2.43
C GLU A 24 12.14 3.77 1.04
N ARG A 25 11.38 3.42 0.00
CA ARG A 25 11.63 3.90 -1.37
C ARG A 25 10.89 5.19 -1.71
N GLY A 26 10.05 5.68 -0.81
CA GLY A 26 9.26 6.89 -1.05
C GLY A 26 8.18 6.70 -2.11
N PHE A 27 7.73 5.48 -2.39
CA PHE A 27 6.74 5.24 -3.47
C PHE A 27 5.35 5.83 -3.18
N PHE A 28 5.07 6.21 -1.94
CA PHE A 28 3.86 6.94 -1.57
C PHE A 28 3.99 8.46 -1.72
N HIS A 29 5.18 8.96 -2.09
CA HIS A 29 5.43 10.36 -2.36
C HIS A 29 5.38 10.62 -3.87
N ALA A 30 4.57 11.58 -4.28
CA ALA A 30 4.52 12.06 -5.66
C ALA A 30 5.17 13.44 -5.73
N GLU A 31 6.10 13.63 -6.65
CA GLU A 31 6.75 14.92 -6.90
C GLU A 31 5.92 15.73 -7.90
N PRO A 32 5.55 16.99 -7.62
CA PRO A 32 4.71 17.80 -8.51
C PRO A 32 5.31 18.03 -9.91
N ASP A 33 6.64 18.02 -10.00
CA ASP A 33 7.39 18.32 -11.22
C ASP A 33 7.83 17.05 -11.97
N ASP A 34 7.37 15.86 -11.56
CA ASP A 34 7.74 14.61 -12.22
C ASP A 34 7.23 14.55 -13.68
N PRO A 35 8.06 14.04 -14.61
CA PRO A 35 7.68 13.97 -16.02
C PRO A 35 6.57 12.92 -16.24
N GLY A 36 5.52 13.31 -16.95
CA GLY A 36 4.41 12.41 -17.31
C GLY A 36 3.06 13.13 -17.28
N GLU A 37 1.99 12.38 -17.52
CA GLU A 37 0.63 12.88 -17.31
C GLU A 37 0.25 12.68 -15.83
N PRO A 38 -0.08 13.76 -15.08
CA PRO A 38 -0.48 13.63 -13.69
C PRO A 38 -1.75 12.80 -13.54
N PHE A 39 -1.76 11.91 -12.56
CA PHE A 39 -2.93 11.10 -12.23
C PHE A 39 -3.20 11.16 -10.73
N ALA A 40 -4.46 11.35 -10.35
CA ALA A 40 -4.88 11.44 -8.97
C ALA A 40 -6.18 10.64 -8.76
N ILE A 41 -6.22 9.88 -7.66
CA ILE A 41 -7.43 9.23 -7.15
C ILE A 41 -7.73 9.84 -5.79
N ALA A 42 -8.90 10.45 -5.64
CA ALA A 42 -9.35 11.00 -4.38
C ALA A 42 -10.15 9.95 -3.60
N LEU A 43 -9.72 9.63 -2.40
CA LEU A 43 -10.47 8.80 -1.45
C LEU A 43 -11.11 9.71 -0.39
N PRO A 44 -12.40 9.52 -0.06
CA PRO A 44 -13.04 10.31 0.98
C PRO A 44 -12.37 10.04 2.33
N PRO A 45 -12.05 11.08 3.13
CA PRO A 45 -11.44 10.87 4.44
C PRO A 45 -12.41 10.11 5.36
N PRO A 46 -11.93 9.11 6.12
CA PRO A 46 -12.78 8.40 7.06
C PRO A 46 -13.17 9.30 8.24
N ASN A 47 -14.41 9.16 8.72
CA ASN A 47 -14.83 9.79 9.97
C ASN A 47 -14.21 9.05 11.15
N VAL A 48 -13.58 9.78 12.09
CA VAL A 48 -12.92 9.19 13.28
C VAL A 48 -13.95 8.92 14.37
N THR A 49 -14.79 7.91 14.17
CA THR A 49 -15.87 7.51 15.11
C THR A 49 -15.66 6.13 15.73
N GLY A 50 -14.58 5.45 15.39
CA GLY A 50 -14.27 4.10 15.87
C GLY A 50 -13.21 3.41 15.01
N SER A 51 -13.32 2.08 14.89
CA SER A 51 -12.43 1.27 14.06
C SER A 51 -12.88 1.20 12.59
N LEU A 52 -11.92 0.99 11.68
CA LEU A 52 -12.22 0.72 10.29
C LEU A 52 -12.95 -0.62 10.14
N HIS A 53 -14.07 -0.62 9.43
CA HIS A 53 -14.77 -1.82 8.98
C HIS A 53 -14.50 -2.12 7.50
N ILE A 54 -14.84 -3.34 7.04
CA ILE A 54 -14.61 -3.81 5.66
C ILE A 54 -15.14 -2.86 4.57
N GLY A 55 -16.22 -2.13 4.84
CA GLY A 55 -16.72 -1.09 3.93
C GLY A 55 -15.67 -0.03 3.56
N HIS A 56 -14.74 0.32 4.45
CA HIS A 56 -13.62 1.21 4.12
C HIS A 56 -12.65 0.55 3.15
N ALA A 57 -12.36 -0.74 3.31
CA ALA A 57 -11.44 -1.48 2.43
C ALA A 57 -11.99 -1.71 1.02
N LEU A 58 -13.31 -1.65 0.83
CA LEU A 58 -13.95 -1.82 -0.48
C LEU A 58 -13.96 -0.53 -1.33
N VAL A 59 -13.80 0.62 -0.69
CA VAL A 59 -13.85 1.94 -1.35
C VAL A 59 -12.51 2.67 -1.32
N ALA A 60 -11.54 2.16 -0.57
CA ALA A 60 -10.16 2.63 -0.52
C ALA A 60 -9.33 2.04 -1.67
#